data_AF-A0A3S4Y109-F1
#
_entry.id   AF-A0A3S4Y109-F1
#
_cell.length_a   1.000
_cell.length_b   1.000
_cell.length_c   1.000
_cell.angle_alpha   90.00
_cell.angle_beta   90.00
_cell.angle_gamma   90.00
#
_symmetry.space_group_name_H-M   'P 1'
#
loop_
_entity.id
_entity.type
_entity.pdbx_description
1 polymer ?
#
loop_
_entity_poly.entity_id
_entity_poly.type
_entity_poly.pdbx_seq_one_letter_code
_entity_poly.pdbx_strand_id
1 'polypeptide(L)'
;MDFANRLQKNIKKIEKWAKQQGLDAYRLYDADLPEYNLAVDRYADHIVVQEYAAPKNIDENKARQRLLDAVTATLKVTGVETNKLILKVRQKQKGTNQYEKLANKGEYFM
;
A
#
# COMPACT_ATOMS: atom_id res chain seq x y z
N MET A 1 -10.57 -7.14 6.58
CA MET A 1 -11.04 -5.87 7.18
C MET A 1 -10.03 -5.24 8.13
N ASP A 2 -9.03 -5.97 8.61
CA ASP A 2 -8.08 -5.51 9.63
C ASP A 2 -7.07 -4.47 9.15
N PHE A 3 -6.61 -4.55 7.89
CA PHE A 3 -5.63 -3.62 7.34
C PHE A 3 -6.14 -2.18 7.25
N ALA A 4 -7.33 -1.95 6.68
CA ALA A 4 -7.92 -0.62 6.56
C ALA A 4 -8.10 0.06 7.93
N ASN A 5 -8.57 -0.71 8.92
CA ASN A 5 -8.74 -0.23 10.30
C ASN A 5 -7.40 0.12 10.96
N ARG A 6 -6.36 -0.71 10.78
CA ARG A 6 -5.01 -0.41 11.28
C ARG A 6 -4.43 0.82 10.59
N LEU A 7 -4.52 0.89 9.26
CA LEU A 7 -4.02 2.01 8.47
C LEU A 7 -4.70 3.32 8.89
N GLN A 8 -6.02 3.32 9.08
CA GLN A 8 -6.75 4.50 9.53
C GLN A 8 -6.31 4.96 10.94
N LYS A 9 -6.10 4.03 11.87
CA LYS A 9 -5.57 4.35 13.20
C LYS A 9 -4.16 4.93 13.13
N ASN A 10 -3.30 4.34 12.30
CA ASN A 10 -1.94 4.83 12.09
C ASN A 10 -1.93 6.21 11.45
N ILE A 11 -2.69 6.44 10.38
CA ILE A 11 -2.81 7.74 9.72
C ILE A 11 -3.21 8.81 10.74
N LYS A 12 -4.26 8.60 11.54
CA LYS A 12 -4.67 9.60 12.54
C LYS A 12 -3.56 9.94 13.54
N LYS A 13 -2.78 8.94 13.97
CA LYS A 13 -1.68 9.13 14.93
C LYS A 13 -0.49 9.83 14.28
N ILE A 14 -0.08 9.36 13.11
CA ILE A 14 1.15 9.77 12.41
C ILE A 14 0.93 11.10 11.69
N GLU A 15 -0.22 11.34 11.07
CA GLU A 15 -0.55 12.61 10.41
C GLU A 15 -0.59 13.76 11.43
N LYS A 16 -1.15 13.53 12.61
CA LYS A 16 -1.12 14.53 13.70
C LYS A 16 0.31 14.86 14.10
N TRP A 17 1.15 13.84 14.26
CA TRP A 17 2.56 14.01 14.62
C TRP A 17 3.37 14.68 13.49
N ALA A 18 3.20 14.23 12.24
CA ALA A 18 3.87 14.76 11.06
C ALA A 18 3.53 16.23 10.83
N LYS A 19 2.25 16.61 11.00
CA LYS A 19 1.80 18.01 10.92
C LYS A 19 2.44 18.89 12.01
N GLN A 20 2.66 18.34 13.20
CA GLN A 20 3.37 19.07 14.27
C GLN A 20 4.87 19.24 13.97
N GLN A 21 5.47 18.29 13.27
CA GLN A 21 6.89 18.34 12.88
C GLN A 21 7.13 19.06 11.55
N GLY A 22 6.08 19.35 10.77
CA GLY A 22 6.20 19.89 9.42
C GLY A 22 6.79 18.87 8.42
N LEU A 23 6.46 17.59 8.58
CA LEU A 23 6.96 16.51 7.74
C LEU A 23 5.96 16.16 6.63
N ASP A 24 6.40 16.28 5.38
CA ASP A 24 5.63 15.82 4.23
C ASP A 24 5.84 14.33 3.92
N ALA A 25 6.95 13.75 4.39
CA ALA A 25 7.32 12.35 4.15
C ALA A 25 7.28 11.53 5.45
N TYR A 26 6.38 10.57 5.54
CA TYR A 26 6.24 9.71 6.71
C TYR A 26 5.68 8.34 6.39
N ARG A 27 6.08 7.35 7.17
CA ARG A 27 5.59 5.98 7.04
C ARG A 27 4.25 5.83 7.75
N LEU A 28 3.22 5.42 7.02
CA LEU A 28 1.88 5.12 7.53
C LEU A 28 1.76 3.70 8.07
N TYR A 29 2.47 2.76 7.47
CA TYR A 29 2.41 1.35 7.82
C TYR A 29 3.72 0.66 7.47
N ASP A 30 4.17 -0.26 8.32
CA ASP A 30 5.41 -1.01 8.13
C ASP A 30 5.22 -2.47 8.53
N ALA A 31 4.78 -3.32 7.58
CA ALA A 31 4.72 -4.78 7.70
C ALA A 31 4.24 -5.32 9.07
N ASP A 32 3.27 -4.66 9.69
CA ASP A 32 2.82 -4.92 11.07
C ASP A 32 2.05 -6.25 11.20
N LEU A 33 1.76 -6.91 10.06
CA LEU A 33 1.10 -8.20 9.97
C LEU A 33 1.93 -9.13 9.07
N PRO A 34 2.16 -10.39 9.47
CA PRO A 34 2.89 -11.36 8.66
C PRO A 34 2.15 -11.70 7.35
N GLU A 35 0.82 -11.53 7.33
CA GLU A 35 -0.01 -11.66 6.13
C GLU A 35 0.07 -10.44 5.19
N TYR A 36 0.54 -9.29 5.70
CA TYR A 36 0.67 -8.03 4.96
C TYR A 36 2.10 -7.51 5.11
N ASN A 37 3.02 -8.19 4.45
CA ASN A 37 4.42 -7.79 4.34
C ASN A 37 4.59 -6.61 3.37
N LEU A 38 3.92 -5.50 3.66
CA LEU A 38 4.00 -4.28 2.86
C LEU A 38 4.24 -3.07 3.78
N ALA A 39 4.94 -2.07 3.25
CA ALA A 39 5.07 -0.75 3.84
C ALA A 39 4.25 0.26 3.03
N VAL A 40 3.63 1.21 3.70
CA VAL A 40 2.93 2.33 3.08
C VAL A 40 3.61 3.60 3.57
N ASP A 41 4.22 4.32 2.64
CA ASP A 41 4.88 5.60 2.88
C ASP A 41 4.08 6.71 2.19
N ARG A 42 3.80 7.79 2.91
CA ARG A 42 3.15 8.98 2.35
C ARG A 42 4.20 10.06 2.13
N TYR A 43 4.18 10.65 0.94
CA TYR A 43 5.04 11.73 0.49
C TYR A 43 4.15 12.85 -0.06
N ALA A 44 3.77 13.79 0.81
CA ALA A 44 2.79 14.83 0.53
C ALA A 44 1.47 14.23 -0.01
N ASP A 45 1.23 14.39 -1.32
CA ASP A 45 0.05 13.90 -2.02
C ASP A 45 0.26 12.52 -2.68
N HIS A 46 1.49 12.01 -2.67
CA HIS A 46 1.85 10.71 -3.20
C HIS A 46 1.88 9.65 -2.11
N ILE A 47 1.51 8.43 -2.48
CA ILE A 47 1.62 7.27 -1.60
C ILE A 47 2.47 6.23 -2.29
N VAL A 48 3.49 5.74 -1.59
CA VAL A 48 4.34 4.66 -2.03
C VAL A 48 3.99 3.43 -1.22
N VAL A 49 3.43 2.42 -1.88
CA VAL A 49 3.21 1.10 -1.29
C VAL A 49 4.39 0.22 -1.70
N GLN A 50 5.17 -0.25 -0.74
CA GLN A 50 6.29 -1.14 -0.98
C GLN A 50 5.98 -2.53 -0.44
N GLU A 51 5.91 -3.52 -1.33
CA GLU A 51 5.70 -4.91 -0.94
C GLU A 51 7.07 -5.62 -0.75
N TYR A 52 7.22 -6.29 0.40
CA TYR A 52 8.32 -7.20 0.67
C TYR A 52 8.01 -8.60 0.13
N ALA A 53 9.06 -9.34 -0.22
CA ALA A 53 8.90 -10.72 -0.68
C ALA A 53 8.08 -11.53 0.35
N ALA A 54 6.97 -12.09 -0.11
CA ALA A 54 6.18 -13.00 0.69
C ALA A 54 7.08 -14.16 1.15
N PRO A 55 7.01 -14.58 2.43
CA PRO A 55 7.72 -15.77 2.86
C PRO A 55 7.22 -16.97 2.02
N LYS A 56 8.09 -17.96 1.77
CA LYS A 56 7.80 -19.14 0.92
C LYS A 56 6.54 -19.93 1.30
N ASN A 57 5.94 -19.62 2.45
CA ASN A 57 4.77 -20.27 3.00
C ASN A 57 3.44 -19.61 2.56
N ILE A 58 3.48 -18.45 1.91
CA ILE A 58 2.28 -17.75 1.42
C ILE A 58 2.13 -17.97 -0.08
N ASP A 59 0.94 -18.43 -0.47
CA ASP A 59 0.58 -18.61 -1.88
C ASP A 59 0.60 -17.25 -2.63
N GLU A 60 1.28 -17.21 -3.78
CA GLU A 60 1.45 -15.97 -4.56
C GLU A 60 0.09 -15.37 -4.98
N ASN A 61 -0.93 -16.19 -5.25
CA ASN A 61 -2.27 -15.70 -5.56
C ASN A 61 -2.92 -15.01 -4.37
N LYS A 62 -2.73 -15.58 -3.17
CA LYS A 62 -3.26 -15.00 -1.93
C LYS A 62 -2.54 -13.71 -1.58
N ALA A 63 -1.20 -13.67 -1.73
CA ALA A 63 -0.42 -12.44 -1.57
C ALA A 63 -0.92 -11.34 -2.52
N ARG A 64 -1.13 -11.69 -3.80
CA ARG A 64 -1.68 -10.77 -4.80
C ARG A 64 -3.04 -10.20 -4.41
N GLN A 65 -3.98 -11.04 -3.99
CA GLN A 65 -5.30 -10.57 -3.55
C GLN A 65 -5.20 -9.65 -2.33
N ARG A 66 -4.34 -9.99 -1.37
CA ARG A 66 -4.10 -9.17 -0.17
C ARG A 66 -3.50 -7.81 -0.54
N LEU A 67 -2.58 -7.76 -1.50
CA LEU A 67 -2.01 -6.52 -2.00
C LEU A 67 -3.07 -5.62 -2.63
N LEU A 68 -3.92 -6.19 -3.50
CA LEU A 68 -5.02 -5.45 -4.13
C LEU A 68 -6.01 -4.90 -3.09
N ASP A 69 -6.35 -5.71 -2.09
CA ASP A 69 -7.20 -5.31 -0.97
C ASP A 69 -6.54 -4.16 -0.16
N ALA A 70 -5.25 -4.26 0.11
CA ALA A 70 -4.48 -3.23 0.82
C ALA A 70 -4.37 -1.92 0.01
N VAL A 71 -4.15 -2.00 -1.30
CA VAL A 71 -4.13 -0.82 -2.19
C VAL A 71 -5.50 -0.14 -2.20
N THR A 72 -6.57 -0.92 -2.39
CA THR A 72 -7.95 -0.41 -2.39
C THR A 72 -8.31 0.23 -1.06
N ALA A 73 -7.95 -0.42 0.05
CA ALA A 73 -8.12 0.13 1.39
C ALA A 73 -7.31 1.42 1.59
N THR A 74 -6.07 1.47 1.09
CA THR A 74 -5.21 2.66 1.19
C THR A 74 -5.84 3.83 0.45
N LEU A 75 -6.27 3.65 -0.80
CA LEU A 75 -6.97 4.67 -1.59
C LEU A 75 -8.23 5.15 -0.87
N LYS A 76 -9.04 4.23 -0.34
CA LYS A 76 -10.27 4.57 0.37
C LYS A 76 -10.03 5.36 1.67
N VAL A 77 -9.00 5.00 2.43
CA VAL A 77 -8.70 5.64 3.72
C VAL A 77 -8.00 6.98 3.54
N THR A 78 -7.12 7.09 2.56
CA THR A 78 -6.30 8.29 2.32
C THR A 78 -6.97 9.27 1.37
N GLY A 79 -7.91 8.81 0.54
CA GLY A 79 -8.60 9.62 -0.46
C GLY A 79 -7.74 10.03 -1.64
N VAL A 80 -6.50 9.52 -1.76
CA VAL A 80 -5.62 9.87 -2.87
C VAL A 80 -6.06 9.18 -4.16
N GLU A 81 -5.76 9.82 -5.28
CA GLU A 81 -6.01 9.26 -6.60
C GLU A 81 -5.07 8.09 -6.89
N THR A 82 -5.54 7.12 -7.67
CA THR A 82 -4.74 5.96 -8.12
C THR A 82 -3.46 6.38 -8.86
N ASN A 83 -3.49 7.51 -9.58
CA ASN A 83 -2.31 8.07 -10.27
C ASN A 83 -1.21 8.53 -9.31
N LYS A 84 -1.54 8.78 -8.05
CA LYS A 84 -0.59 9.22 -7.02
C LYS A 84 -0.11 8.06 -6.15
N LEU A 85 -0.60 6.84 -6.41
CA LEU A 85 -0.16 5.62 -5.74
C LEU A 85 0.91 4.91 -6.56
N ILE A 86 2.10 4.81 -5.98
CA ILE A 86 3.25 4.10 -6.57
C ILE A 86 3.41 2.77 -5.84
N LEU A 87 3.26 1.68 -6.58
CA LEU A 87 3.52 0.33 -6.07
C LEU A 87 4.97 -0.09 -6.39
N LYS A 88 5.73 -0.46 -5.36
CA LYS A 88 7.09 -1.02 -5.47
C LYS A 88 7.11 -2.45 -4.95
N VAL A 89 7.19 -3.42 -5.83
CA VAL A 89 7.32 -4.83 -5.47
C VAL A 89 8.80 -5.25 -5.45
N ARG A 90 9.29 -5.77 -4.32
CA ARG A 90 10.62 -6.42 -4.24
C ARG A 90 10.48 -7.90 -4.56
N GLN A 91 10.22 -8.23 -5.83
CA GLN A 91 10.24 -9.61 -6.31
C GLN A 91 11.61 -9.93 -6.91
N LYS A 92 12.20 -11.09 -6.57
CA LYS A 92 13.35 -11.63 -7.33
C LYS A 92 12.84 -11.88 -8.75
N GLN A 93 13.44 -11.23 -9.75
CA GLN A 93 13.11 -11.42 -11.17
C GLN A 93 13.19 -12.91 -11.53
N LYS A 94 12.03 -13.58 -11.53
CA LYS A 94 11.81 -14.88 -12.16
C LYS A 94 10.52 -14.75 -12.97
N GLY A 95 10.67 -14.36 -14.24
CA GLY A 95 9.63 -14.50 -15.26
C GLY A 95 8.52 -13.45 -15.25
N THR A 96 8.54 -12.59 -16.28
CA THR A 96 7.43 -11.93 -17.00
C THR A 96 6.26 -11.23 -16.28
N ASN A 97 6.07 -11.35 -14.97
CA ASN A 97 5.02 -10.64 -14.24
C ASN A 97 5.59 -9.36 -13.61
N GLN A 98 5.91 -8.38 -14.43
CA GLN A 98 5.82 -7.01 -13.92
C GLN A 98 4.33 -6.77 -13.66
N TYR A 99 3.97 -6.41 -12.42
CA TYR A 99 2.65 -5.85 -12.12
C TYR A 99 2.53 -4.57 -12.95
N GLU A 100 1.99 -4.72 -14.17
CA GLU A 100 1.56 -3.64 -15.02
C GLU A 100 0.64 -2.77 -14.20
N LYS A 101 1.21 -1.65 -13.77
CA LYS A 101 0.57 -0.44 -13.24
C LYS A 101 -0.91 -0.66 -12.94
N LEU A 102 -1.21 -0.93 -11.67
CA LEU A 102 -2.55 -0.82 -11.07
C LEU A 102 -3.17 0.60 -11.17
N ALA A 103 -2.62 1.47 -12.02
CA ALA A 103 -3.22 2.72 -12.47
C ALA A 103 -4.39 2.48 -13.46
N ASN A 104 -4.54 1.28 -14.04
CA ASN A 104 -5.68 0.93 -14.92
C ASN A 104 -6.86 0.31 -14.16
N LYS A 105 -7.39 1.01 -13.15
CA LYS A 105 -8.74 0.73 -12.64
C LYS A 105 -9.46 2.03 -12.28
N GLY A 106 -9.41 2.97 -13.24
CA GLY A 106 -10.19 4.21 -13.26
C GLY A 106 -11.45 4.14 -14.12
N GLU A 107 -11.66 3.10 -14.93
CA GLU A 107 -12.86 2.95 -15.74
C GLU A 107 -13.32 1.49 -15.72
N TYR A 108 -14.41 1.23 -15.00
CA TYR A 108 -15.51 0.37 -15.44
C TYR A 108 -16.74 0.82 -14.63
N PHE A 109 -17.31 1.94 -15.06
CA PHE A 109 -18.74 2.18 -14.89
C PHE A 109 -19.41 1.73 -16.19
N MET A 110 -20.12 0.60 -16.13
CA MET A 110 -21.34 0.29 -16.90
C MET A 110 -21.98 -0.96 -16.30
#